data_AF-A0A353PU00-F1
#
_entry.id   AF-A0A353PU00-F1
#
_cell.length_a   1.000
_cell.length_b   1.000
_cell.length_c   1.000
_cell.angle_alpha   90.00
_cell.angle_beta   90.00
_cell.angle_gamma   90.00
#
_symmetry.space_group_name_H-M   'P 1'
#
loop_
_entity.id
_entity.type
_entity.pdbx_description
1 polymer ?
#
loop_
_entity_poly.entity_id
_entity_poly.type
_entity_poly.pdbx_seq_one_letter_code
_entity_poly.pdbx_strand_id
1 'polypeptide(L)'
;FIASLEAALPYNILHKNFLHFIDYGDGLSHQVIKKTLLSSQAALRCGTVSGTALGFSQNSSEKDIFFLGLDLAHTKNYPHSQPNALENYNAPHDSRLKPKEDRITKAAYNGNGSLALYENWFKNIHASKNKIYRIKAENKDFSNSFPAIKDISENEAVQILLERQESPSPEGKKTVQTIDVKGIKSYLENTIKLLSTLEFEAQPFSAEINELYREISLKEFLAFQKKQTKTSFLELKENTVSFLTKSLLYLQ
;
A
#
# COMPACT_ATOMS: atom_id res chain seq x y z
N PHE A 1 11.89 -5.23 6.62
CA PHE A 1 10.66 -5.30 5.80
C PHE A 1 9.86 -4.04 6.05
N ILE A 2 9.25 -3.45 5.01
CA ILE A 2 8.44 -2.23 5.14
C ILE A 2 7.02 -2.58 4.70
N ALA A 3 6.01 -2.21 5.48
CA ALA A 3 4.62 -2.51 5.14
C ALA A 3 3.65 -1.50 5.74
N SER A 4 2.47 -1.33 5.15
CA SER A 4 1.36 -0.69 5.84
C SER A 4 0.79 -1.64 6.89
N LEU A 5 0.09 -1.10 7.90
CA LEU A 5 -0.59 -1.91 8.92
C LEU A 5 -1.66 -2.84 8.31
N GLU A 6 -2.27 -2.42 7.22
CA GLU A 6 -3.27 -3.19 6.45
C GLU A 6 -2.67 -4.29 5.57
N ALA A 7 -1.35 -4.37 5.44
CA ALA A 7 -0.72 -5.34 4.57
C ALA A 7 -0.98 -6.77 5.06
N ALA A 8 -1.47 -7.61 4.16
CA ALA A 8 -1.58 -9.05 4.40
C ALA A 8 -0.19 -9.69 4.37
N LEU A 9 0.50 -9.67 5.53
CA LEU A 9 1.85 -10.22 5.66
C LEU A 9 1.82 -11.68 6.12
N PRO A 10 2.47 -12.58 5.38
CA PRO A 10 2.71 -13.94 5.84
C PRO A 10 3.43 -13.99 7.19
N TYR A 11 2.97 -14.86 8.09
CA TYR A 11 3.52 -15.00 9.45
C TYR A 11 5.04 -15.24 9.47
N ASN A 12 5.54 -16.03 8.52
CA ASN A 12 6.97 -16.31 8.38
C ASN A 12 7.82 -15.06 8.06
N ILE A 13 7.26 -14.04 7.41
CA ILE A 13 7.94 -12.75 7.19
C ILE A 13 8.02 -11.99 8.50
N LEU A 14 6.94 -11.95 9.27
CA LEU A 14 6.86 -11.24 10.55
C LEU A 14 7.81 -11.81 11.60
N HIS A 15 7.94 -13.13 11.68
CA HIS A 15 8.79 -13.77 12.69
C HIS A 15 10.30 -13.60 12.41
N LYS A 16 10.70 -13.48 11.15
CA LYS A 16 12.13 -13.48 10.75
C LYS A 16 12.70 -12.10 10.46
N ASN A 17 11.84 -11.13 10.19
CA ASN A 17 12.28 -9.83 9.69
C ASN A 17 11.79 -8.72 10.59
N PHE A 18 12.65 -7.72 10.76
CA PHE A 18 12.25 -6.46 11.33
C PHE A 18 11.18 -5.78 10.45
N LEU A 19 10.12 -5.25 11.06
CA LEU A 19 9.04 -4.57 10.36
C LEU A 19 9.07 -3.07 10.64
N HIS A 20 9.19 -2.28 9.58
CA HIS A 20 8.97 -0.84 9.60
C HIS A 20 7.57 -0.56 9.05
N PHE A 21 6.71 0.05 9.87
CA PHE A 21 5.40 0.45 9.37
C PHE A 21 5.51 1.74 8.57
N ILE A 22 4.75 1.82 7.47
CA ILE A 22 4.44 3.10 6.84
C ILE A 22 3.08 3.62 7.30
N ASP A 23 3.02 4.93 7.49
CA ASP A 23 1.83 5.65 7.92
C ASP A 23 1.51 6.75 6.92
N TYR A 24 0.29 6.74 6.39
CA TYR A 24 -0.19 7.76 5.45
C TYR A 24 -0.79 8.99 6.14
N GLY A 25 -0.90 8.97 7.47
CA GLY A 25 -1.39 10.09 8.28
C GLY A 25 -2.91 10.17 8.43
N ASP A 26 -3.63 9.15 7.97
CA ASP A 26 -5.09 9.07 7.97
C ASP A 26 -5.58 7.64 8.21
N GLY A 27 -6.86 7.50 8.56
CA GLY A 27 -7.51 6.20 8.70
C GLY A 27 -7.28 5.46 10.01
N LEU A 28 -7.87 4.26 10.09
CA LEU A 28 -7.75 3.35 11.23
C LEU A 28 -6.29 2.95 11.48
N SER A 29 -5.53 2.71 10.41
CA SER A 29 -4.10 2.39 10.50
C SER A 29 -3.32 3.48 11.25
N HIS A 30 -3.54 4.75 10.91
CA HIS A 30 -2.91 5.88 11.61
C HIS A 30 -3.33 5.96 13.08
N GLN A 31 -4.63 5.77 13.36
CA GLN A 31 -5.13 5.78 14.74
C GLN A 31 -4.51 4.67 15.59
N VAL A 32 -4.40 3.45 15.04
CA VAL A 32 -3.74 2.33 15.73
C VAL A 32 -2.29 2.67 16.01
N ILE A 33 -1.53 3.13 15.01
CA ILE A 33 -0.13 3.53 15.17
C ILE A 33 0.02 4.59 16.27
N LYS A 34 -0.79 5.66 16.24
CA LYS A 34 -0.75 6.75 17.22
C LYS A 34 -1.08 6.29 18.64
N LYS A 35 -2.02 5.36 18.80
CA LYS A 35 -2.49 4.88 20.12
C LYS A 35 -1.59 3.80 20.72
N THR A 36 -0.84 3.08 19.89
CA THR A 36 -0.02 1.93 20.29
C THR A 36 1.47 2.24 20.35
N LEU A 37 1.85 3.48 20.00
CA LEU A 37 3.24 3.93 19.93
C LEU A 37 4.11 3.05 19.01
N LEU A 38 3.49 2.40 18.01
CA LEU A 38 4.24 1.74 16.95
C LEU A 38 5.07 2.79 16.21
N SER A 39 6.34 2.49 15.96
CA SER A 39 7.14 3.35 15.10
C SER A 39 6.66 3.16 13.67
N SER A 40 6.21 4.25 13.09
CA SER A 40 5.94 4.34 11.68
C SER A 40 6.85 5.39 11.03
N GLN A 41 6.95 5.32 9.71
CA GLN A 41 7.49 6.40 8.91
C GLN A 41 6.38 6.96 8.02
N ALA A 42 6.35 8.28 7.90
CA ALA A 42 5.41 8.94 7.01
C ALA A 42 5.61 8.47 5.56
N ALA A 43 4.52 8.12 4.91
CA ALA A 43 4.46 7.72 3.51
C ALA A 43 3.58 8.69 2.70
N LEU A 44 3.92 8.84 1.43
CA LEU A 44 3.20 9.70 0.50
C LEU A 44 2.19 8.88 -0.30
N ARG A 45 0.95 9.38 -0.40
CA ARG A 45 -0.06 8.82 -1.32
C ARG A 45 0.17 9.38 -2.72
N CYS A 46 0.88 8.63 -3.56
CA CYS A 46 1.19 9.02 -4.95
C CYS A 46 0.57 8.08 -6.00
N GLY A 47 -0.42 7.28 -5.60
CA GLY A 47 -1.12 6.35 -6.49
C GLY A 47 -0.33 5.10 -6.88
N THR A 48 0.96 4.98 -6.54
CA THR A 48 1.78 3.80 -6.82
C THR A 48 2.59 3.35 -5.62
N VAL A 49 2.73 2.03 -5.46
CA VAL A 49 3.64 1.45 -4.45
C VAL A 49 5.08 1.88 -4.70
N SER A 50 5.50 1.94 -5.97
CA SER A 50 6.87 2.36 -6.34
C SER A 50 7.17 3.81 -5.97
N GLY A 51 6.21 4.72 -6.13
CA GLY A 51 6.38 6.11 -5.71
C GLY A 51 6.39 6.26 -4.19
N THR A 52 5.60 5.47 -3.46
CA THR A 52 5.68 5.41 -2.00
C THR A 52 7.07 4.92 -1.56
N ALA A 53 7.59 3.88 -2.22
CA ALA A 53 8.93 3.35 -1.96
C ALA A 53 10.03 4.37 -2.28
N LEU A 54 9.87 5.19 -3.33
CA LEU A 54 10.77 6.29 -3.63
C LEU A 54 10.80 7.31 -2.49
N GLY A 55 9.64 7.83 -2.11
CA GLY A 55 9.53 8.85 -1.06
C GLY A 55 10.03 8.33 0.29
N PHE A 56 9.76 7.06 0.62
CA PHE A 56 10.33 6.41 1.79
C PHE A 56 11.87 6.41 1.71
N SER A 57 12.44 5.94 0.60
CA SER A 57 13.89 5.78 0.45
C SER A 57 14.63 7.11 0.52
N GLN A 58 14.08 8.17 -0.09
CA GLN A 58 14.63 9.53 -0.05
C GLN A 58 14.60 10.13 1.36
N ASN A 59 13.60 9.78 2.17
CA ASN A 59 13.48 10.26 3.54
C ASN A 59 14.34 9.46 4.54
N SER A 60 14.61 8.18 4.25
CA SER A 60 15.34 7.28 5.14
C SER A 60 16.85 7.22 4.87
N SER A 61 17.32 7.69 3.71
CA SER A 61 18.69 7.47 3.26
C SER A 61 19.17 8.57 2.32
N GLU A 62 20.47 8.88 2.37
CA GLU A 62 21.15 9.75 1.40
C GLU A 62 21.82 8.94 0.26
N LYS A 63 21.70 7.60 0.30
CA LYS A 63 22.28 6.69 -0.69
C LYS A 63 21.56 6.76 -2.03
N ASP A 64 22.21 6.23 -3.07
CA ASP A 64 21.59 6.10 -4.38
C ASP A 64 20.43 5.11 -4.35
N ILE A 65 19.44 5.34 -5.21
CA ILE A 65 18.20 4.55 -5.28
C ILE A 65 18.15 3.84 -6.63
N PHE A 66 17.96 2.53 -6.59
CA PHE A 66 17.89 1.69 -7.79
C PHE A 66 16.50 1.07 -7.91
N PHE A 67 15.83 1.33 -9.04
CA PHE A 67 14.58 0.68 -9.40
C PHE A 67 14.83 -0.51 -10.32
N LEU A 68 14.16 -1.62 -10.01
CA LEU A 68 14.02 -2.77 -10.90
C LEU A 68 12.53 -2.99 -11.17
N GLY A 69 12.17 -3.24 -12.43
CA GLY A 69 10.76 -3.47 -12.83
C GLY A 69 9.89 -2.21 -12.87
N LEU A 70 10.48 -1.02 -12.90
CA LEU A 70 9.76 0.24 -13.08
C LEU A 70 9.54 0.54 -14.58
N ASP A 71 8.80 -0.33 -15.27
CA ASP A 71 8.54 -0.16 -16.71
C ASP A 71 7.68 1.10 -16.98
N LEU A 72 6.59 1.27 -16.22
CA LEU A 72 5.61 2.37 -16.36
C LEU A 72 5.13 2.56 -17.81
N ALA A 73 5.09 1.46 -18.56
CA ALA A 73 4.71 1.41 -19.96
C ALA A 73 3.94 0.11 -20.22
N HIS A 74 3.06 0.14 -21.22
CA HIS A 74 2.29 -1.04 -21.59
C HIS A 74 3.19 -2.14 -22.13
N THR A 75 3.01 -3.36 -21.65
CA THR A 75 3.67 -4.55 -22.19
C THR A 75 2.65 -5.35 -23.00
N LYS A 76 3.11 -6.00 -24.09
CA LYS A 76 2.26 -6.89 -24.91
C LYS A 76 1.96 -8.22 -24.20
N ASN A 77 2.64 -8.49 -23.09
CA ASN A 77 2.61 -9.74 -22.36
C ASN A 77 2.03 -9.50 -20.95
N TYR A 78 2.57 -10.17 -19.94
CA TYR A 78 2.13 -9.98 -18.58
C TYR A 78 2.50 -8.57 -18.06
N PRO A 79 1.57 -7.85 -17.43
CA PRO A 79 1.85 -6.55 -16.82
C PRO A 79 2.63 -6.65 -15.50
N HIS A 80 2.77 -7.86 -14.96
CA HIS A 80 3.46 -8.15 -13.70
C HIS A 80 4.38 -9.35 -13.86
N SER A 81 5.47 -9.35 -13.09
CA SER A 81 6.34 -10.51 -12.92
C SER A 81 5.55 -11.73 -12.45
N GLN A 82 5.89 -12.89 -12.98
CA GLN A 82 5.28 -14.17 -12.62
C GLN A 82 6.11 -14.87 -11.53
N PRO A 83 5.47 -15.58 -10.59
CA PRO A 83 4.02 -15.80 -10.48
C PRO A 83 3.27 -14.58 -9.92
N ASN A 84 2.06 -14.33 -10.43
CA ASN A 84 1.20 -13.24 -9.94
C ASN A 84 -0.12 -13.79 -9.37
N ALA A 85 -0.47 -13.38 -8.15
CA ALA A 85 -1.68 -13.87 -7.47
C ALA A 85 -2.99 -13.49 -8.19
N LEU A 86 -3.05 -12.30 -8.82
CA LEU A 86 -4.22 -11.90 -9.61
C LEU A 86 -4.35 -12.76 -10.86
N GLU A 87 -3.23 -13.13 -11.47
CA GLU A 87 -3.22 -14.05 -12.61
C GLU A 87 -3.79 -15.42 -12.21
N ASN A 88 -3.34 -15.96 -11.07
CA ASN A 88 -3.83 -17.24 -10.53
C ASN A 88 -5.32 -17.19 -10.15
N TYR A 89 -5.80 -16.07 -9.60
CA TYR A 89 -7.20 -15.89 -9.25
C TYR A 89 -8.11 -15.79 -10.48
N ASN A 90 -7.63 -15.13 -11.54
CA ASN A 90 -8.41 -14.90 -12.75
C ASN A 90 -8.39 -16.08 -13.72
N ALA A 91 -7.31 -16.87 -13.75
CA ALA A 91 -7.14 -17.98 -14.70
C ALA A 91 -8.29 -19.01 -14.70
N PRO A 92 -8.89 -19.41 -13.56
CA PRO A 92 -10.04 -20.31 -13.53
C PRO A 92 -11.30 -19.78 -14.23
N HIS A 93 -11.38 -18.47 -14.47
CA HIS A 93 -12.51 -17.81 -15.15
C HIS A 93 -12.28 -17.68 -16.66
N ASP A 94 -11.11 -18.07 -17.17
CA ASP A 94 -10.83 -18.10 -18.59
C ASP A 94 -11.66 -19.21 -19.26
N SER A 95 -12.20 -18.91 -20.44
CA SER A 95 -13.01 -19.86 -21.21
C SER A 95 -12.69 -19.77 -22.69
N ARG A 96 -13.18 -20.73 -23.48
CA ARG A 96 -13.01 -20.71 -24.94
C ARG A 96 -13.54 -19.43 -25.61
N LEU A 97 -14.57 -18.79 -25.04
CA LEU A 97 -15.16 -17.55 -25.56
C LEU A 97 -14.55 -16.28 -24.95
N LYS A 98 -13.81 -16.41 -23.85
CA LYS A 98 -13.11 -15.33 -23.15
C LYS A 98 -11.75 -15.87 -22.71
N PRO A 99 -10.81 -16.03 -23.63
CA PRO A 99 -9.53 -16.63 -23.31
C PRO A 99 -8.66 -15.63 -22.53
N LYS A 100 -7.52 -16.10 -22.03
CA LYS A 100 -6.53 -15.28 -21.31
C LYS A 100 -6.14 -14.01 -22.08
N GLU A 101 -6.06 -14.09 -23.40
CA GLU A 101 -5.69 -12.98 -24.27
C GLU A 101 -6.69 -11.82 -24.15
N ASP A 102 -7.99 -12.09 -23.93
CA ASP A 102 -9.00 -11.06 -23.74
C ASP A 102 -8.72 -10.23 -22.49
N ARG A 103 -8.37 -10.87 -21.37
CA ARG A 103 -8.09 -10.15 -20.12
C ARG A 103 -6.77 -9.40 -20.17
N ILE A 104 -5.73 -9.97 -20.78
CA ILE A 104 -4.44 -9.27 -20.97
C ILE A 104 -4.63 -8.05 -21.87
N THR A 105 -5.35 -8.22 -22.98
CA THR A 105 -5.63 -7.13 -23.92
C THR A 105 -6.47 -6.04 -23.26
N LYS A 106 -7.53 -6.40 -22.50
CA LYS A 106 -8.32 -5.43 -21.74
C LYS A 106 -7.48 -4.70 -20.70
N ALA A 107 -6.60 -5.38 -19.97
CA ALA A 107 -5.69 -4.73 -19.02
C ALA A 107 -4.74 -3.76 -19.73
N ALA A 108 -4.24 -4.12 -20.92
CA ALA A 108 -3.41 -3.24 -21.73
C ALA A 108 -4.16 -1.99 -22.21
N TYR A 109 -5.39 -2.11 -22.72
CA TYR A 109 -6.16 -0.96 -23.20
C TYR A 109 -6.80 -0.12 -22.08
N ASN A 110 -7.36 -0.76 -21.05
CA ASN A 110 -8.03 -0.06 -19.94
C ASN A 110 -7.03 0.49 -18.90
N GLY A 111 -5.77 0.03 -18.93
CA GLY A 111 -4.69 0.54 -18.07
C GLY A 111 -4.21 1.94 -18.44
N ASN A 112 -4.62 2.49 -19.60
CA ASN A 112 -4.18 3.79 -20.11
C ASN A 112 -4.41 4.94 -19.11
N GLY A 113 -5.45 4.85 -18.26
CA GLY A 113 -5.74 5.90 -17.29
C GLY A 113 -4.74 5.94 -16.12
N SER A 114 -4.63 4.84 -15.39
CA SER A 114 -3.78 4.78 -14.20
C SER A 114 -2.28 4.75 -14.53
N LEU A 115 -1.87 4.03 -15.57
CA LEU A 115 -0.46 3.92 -15.94
C LEU A 115 0.10 5.26 -16.44
N ALA A 116 -0.67 6.00 -17.24
CA ALA A 116 -0.27 7.34 -17.68
C ALA A 116 -0.18 8.33 -16.52
N LEU A 117 -1.08 8.24 -15.53
CA LEU A 117 -0.98 9.04 -14.31
C LEU A 117 0.30 8.73 -13.54
N TYR A 118 0.66 7.45 -13.44
CA TYR A 118 1.87 7.00 -12.76
C TYR A 118 3.13 7.44 -13.50
N GLU A 119 3.17 7.23 -14.82
CA GLU A 119 4.25 7.71 -15.68
C GLU A 119 4.42 9.24 -15.54
N ASN A 120 3.31 9.99 -15.58
CA ASN A 120 3.33 11.43 -15.39
C ASN A 120 3.84 11.82 -14.00
N TRP A 121 3.45 11.10 -12.94
CA TRP A 121 3.99 11.34 -11.61
C TRP A 121 5.51 11.18 -11.58
N PHE A 122 6.05 10.09 -12.15
CA PHE A 122 7.50 9.85 -12.23
C PHE A 122 8.23 10.84 -13.16
N LYS A 123 7.59 11.40 -14.18
CA LYS A 123 8.15 12.48 -15.01
C LYS A 123 8.31 13.79 -14.25
N ASN A 124 7.44 14.04 -13.27
CA ASN A 124 7.38 15.30 -12.53
C ASN A 124 8.06 15.23 -11.15
N ILE A 125 8.75 14.14 -10.83
CA ILE A 125 9.55 14.11 -9.60
C ILE A 125 10.67 15.14 -9.68
N HIS A 126 10.86 15.89 -8.59
CA HIS A 126 11.90 16.90 -8.51
C HIS A 126 13.28 16.26 -8.30
N ALA A 127 14.33 16.99 -8.68
CA ALA A 127 15.70 16.62 -8.39
C ALA A 127 15.86 16.38 -6.88
N SER A 128 16.32 15.19 -6.53
CA SER A 128 16.51 14.79 -5.14
C SER A 128 17.98 14.77 -4.77
N LYS A 129 18.27 14.77 -3.47
CA LYS A 129 19.64 14.59 -2.97
C LYS A 129 20.23 13.25 -3.41
N ASN A 130 19.38 12.24 -3.56
CA ASN A 130 19.74 10.91 -4.02
C ASN A 130 19.86 10.88 -5.56
N LYS A 131 20.85 10.16 -6.08
CA LYS A 131 20.82 9.78 -7.49
C LYS A 131 19.86 8.61 -7.65
N ILE A 132 18.96 8.71 -8.63
CA ILE A 132 17.93 7.71 -8.88
C ILE A 132 18.25 7.03 -10.21
N TYR A 133 18.29 5.71 -10.18
CA TYR A 133 18.58 4.86 -11.32
C TYR A 133 17.42 3.91 -11.59
N ARG A 134 17.14 3.66 -12.86
CA ARG A 134 16.24 2.60 -13.31
C ARG A 134 17.05 1.59 -14.09
N ILE A 135 17.07 0.35 -13.60
CA ILE A 135 17.85 -0.74 -14.19
C ILE A 135 17.06 -1.30 -15.38
N LYS A 136 17.69 -1.28 -16.55
CA LYS A 136 17.18 -1.91 -17.77
C LYS A 136 17.84 -3.27 -17.97
N ALA A 137 17.05 -4.23 -18.44
CA ALA A 137 17.59 -5.50 -18.92
C ALA A 137 18.41 -5.26 -20.19
N GLU A 138 19.48 -6.04 -20.39
CA GLU A 138 20.46 -5.81 -21.47
C GLU A 138 19.85 -5.71 -22.88
N ASN A 139 18.74 -6.43 -23.13
CA ASN A 139 18.10 -6.53 -24.45
C ASN A 139 16.77 -5.77 -24.55
N LYS A 140 16.49 -4.84 -23.62
CA LYS A 140 15.21 -4.12 -23.60
C LYS A 140 15.40 -2.67 -23.21
N ASP A 141 15.17 -1.78 -24.17
CA ASP A 141 15.04 -0.35 -23.88
C ASP A 141 13.61 -0.02 -23.43
N PHE A 142 13.51 0.99 -22.57
CA PHE A 142 12.24 1.54 -22.15
C PHE A 142 11.68 2.46 -23.24
N SER A 143 10.35 2.42 -23.43
CA SER A 143 9.66 3.33 -24.36
C SER A 143 9.48 4.74 -23.80
N ASN A 144 9.71 4.93 -22.50
CA ASN A 144 9.56 6.18 -21.76
C ASN A 144 10.88 6.57 -21.10
N SER A 145 11.01 7.86 -20.78
CA SER A 145 12.15 8.41 -20.04
C SER A 145 11.66 9.38 -18.96
N PHE A 146 12.44 9.53 -17.91
CA PHE A 146 12.13 10.38 -16.76
C PHE A 146 13.30 11.32 -16.48
N PRO A 147 13.09 12.65 -16.39
CA PRO A 147 14.18 13.60 -16.26
C PRO A 147 15.10 13.38 -15.04
N ALA A 148 14.52 12.94 -13.91
CA ALA A 148 15.26 12.75 -12.66
C ALA A 148 15.72 11.30 -12.41
N ILE A 149 15.44 10.37 -13.34
CA ILE A 149 15.83 8.96 -13.21
C ILE A 149 16.72 8.58 -14.37
N LYS A 150 17.94 8.13 -14.06
CA LYS A 150 18.88 7.68 -15.09
C LYS A 150 18.65 6.20 -15.39
N ASP A 151 18.41 5.88 -16.65
CA ASP A 151 18.39 4.49 -17.10
C ASP A 151 19.82 3.95 -17.21
N ILE A 152 20.07 2.78 -16.59
CA ILE A 152 21.37 2.11 -16.58
C ILE A 152 21.20 0.61 -16.81
N SER A 153 22.21 -0.03 -17.41
CA SER A 153 22.29 -1.49 -17.51
C SER A 153 22.56 -2.15 -16.16
N GLU A 154 22.31 -3.45 -16.07
CA GLU A 154 22.66 -4.26 -14.90
C GLU A 154 24.16 -4.19 -14.58
N ASN A 155 25.03 -4.23 -15.60
CA ASN A 155 26.47 -4.13 -15.42
C ASN A 155 26.89 -2.77 -14.86
N GLU A 156 26.31 -1.67 -15.36
CA GLU A 156 26.55 -0.33 -14.79
C GLU A 156 26.08 -0.24 -13.34
N ALA A 157 24.94 -0.83 -12.99
CA ALA A 157 24.45 -0.85 -11.61
C ALA A 157 25.44 -1.58 -10.69
N VAL A 158 25.95 -2.74 -11.12
CA VAL A 158 26.97 -3.49 -10.38
C VAL A 158 28.24 -2.67 -10.19
N GLN A 159 28.73 -1.99 -11.24
CA GLN A 159 29.92 -1.14 -11.13
C GLN A 159 29.71 0.01 -10.14
N ILE A 160 28.57 0.71 -10.19
CA ILE A 160 28.26 1.80 -9.25
C ILE A 160 28.25 1.27 -7.80
N LEU A 161 27.66 0.10 -7.57
CA LEU A 161 27.61 -0.53 -6.24
C LEU A 161 29.00 -0.95 -5.75
N LEU A 162 29.85 -1.49 -6.63
CA LEU A 162 31.23 -1.90 -6.30
C LEU A 162 32.14 -0.70 -6.02
N GLU A 163 32.08 0.34 -6.85
CA GLU A 163 32.89 1.56 -6.72
C GLU A 163 32.65 2.28 -5.41
N ARG A 164 31.40 2.25 -4.91
CA ARG A 164 31.05 2.96 -3.68
C ARG A 164 31.40 2.21 -2.39
N GLN A 165 31.95 1.00 -2.48
CA GLN A 165 32.21 0.11 -1.33
C GLN A 165 31.03 0.15 -0.35
N GLU A 166 29.79 0.17 -0.87
CA GLU A 166 28.63 0.20 0.00
C GLU A 166 28.55 -1.15 0.69
N SER A 167 29.14 -1.21 1.89
CA SER A 167 28.80 -2.23 2.85
C SER A 167 27.28 -2.17 3.01
N PRO A 168 26.55 -3.29 2.98
CA PRO A 168 25.16 -3.28 3.44
C PRO A 168 25.16 -2.57 4.79
N SER A 169 24.38 -1.50 4.90
CA SER A 169 24.37 -0.68 6.12
C SER A 169 24.29 -1.62 7.32
N PRO A 170 25.10 -1.41 8.37
CA PRO A 170 24.99 -2.20 9.58
C PRO A 170 23.53 -2.12 10.01
N GLU A 171 22.97 -3.32 10.19
CA GLU A 171 21.64 -3.64 10.70
C GLU A 171 20.90 -2.39 11.21
N GLY A 172 19.91 -1.91 10.45
CA GLY A 172 19.03 -0.85 10.92
C GLY A 172 18.64 -1.17 12.36
N LYS A 173 18.96 -0.26 13.30
CA LYS A 173 18.90 -0.50 14.75
C LYS A 173 17.70 -1.38 15.07
N LYS A 174 17.97 -2.64 15.46
CA LYS A 174 16.98 -3.65 15.85
C LYS A 174 16.24 -3.16 17.09
N THR A 175 15.35 -2.21 16.92
CA THR A 175 14.51 -1.70 17.99
C THR A 175 13.31 -2.60 17.99
N VAL A 176 13.42 -3.78 18.62
CA VAL A 176 12.29 -4.72 18.76
C VAL A 176 11.12 -3.93 19.31
N GLN A 177 10.15 -3.61 18.45
CA GLN A 177 8.95 -2.95 18.88
C GLN A 177 8.05 -4.01 19.46
N THR A 178 7.95 -4.03 20.78
CA THR A 178 6.85 -4.71 21.45
C THR A 178 5.57 -4.05 21.02
N ILE A 179 4.75 -4.77 20.27
CA ILE A 179 3.39 -4.34 19.93
C ILE A 179 2.60 -4.30 21.23
N ASP A 180 2.03 -3.14 21.57
CA ASP A 180 1.12 -3.01 22.72
C ASP A 180 -0.25 -3.61 22.39
N VAL A 181 -0.33 -4.94 22.42
CA VAL A 181 -1.56 -5.70 22.16
C VAL A 181 -2.67 -5.28 23.13
N LYS A 182 -2.33 -4.95 24.39
CA LYS A 182 -3.29 -4.51 25.39
C LYS A 182 -3.89 -3.15 25.02
N GLY A 183 -3.05 -2.22 24.55
CA GLY A 183 -3.47 -0.93 24.01
C GLY A 183 -4.38 -1.07 22.79
N ILE A 184 -4.03 -1.93 21.83
CA ILE A 184 -4.88 -2.23 20.67
C ILE A 184 -6.24 -2.77 21.12
N LYS A 185 -6.24 -3.75 22.01
CA LYS A 185 -7.45 -4.39 22.52
C LYS A 185 -8.36 -3.36 23.20
N SER A 186 -7.80 -2.54 24.09
CA SER A 186 -8.56 -1.49 24.78
C SER A 186 -9.13 -0.46 23.81
N TYR A 187 -8.39 -0.06 22.79
CA TYR A 187 -8.88 0.84 21.75
C TYR A 187 -10.08 0.24 20.99
N LEU A 188 -9.98 -1.02 20.57
CA LEU A 188 -11.06 -1.70 19.85
C LEU A 188 -12.31 -1.87 20.73
N GLU A 189 -12.15 -2.28 21.99
CA GLU A 189 -13.26 -2.42 22.95
C GLU A 189 -13.99 -1.08 23.17
N ASN A 190 -13.24 -0.01 23.38
CA ASN A 190 -13.82 1.33 23.56
C ASN A 190 -14.53 1.82 22.30
N THR A 191 -13.95 1.57 21.13
CA THR A 191 -14.56 1.93 19.84
C THR A 191 -15.85 1.15 19.60
N ILE A 192 -15.86 -0.17 19.87
CA ILE A 192 -17.07 -1.00 19.78
C ILE A 192 -18.15 -0.46 20.70
N LYS A 193 -17.81 -0.20 21.97
CA LYS A 193 -18.77 0.33 22.96
C LYS A 193 -19.37 1.66 22.50
N LEU A 194 -18.53 2.60 22.03
CA LEU A 194 -18.98 3.89 21.51
C LEU A 194 -19.97 3.69 20.34
N LEU A 195 -19.57 2.90 19.34
CA LEU A 195 -20.41 2.61 18.17
C LEU A 195 -21.73 1.95 18.57
N SER A 196 -21.73 0.99 19.50
CA SER A 196 -22.95 0.32 19.96
C SER A 196 -23.95 1.31 20.58
N THR A 197 -23.46 2.34 21.28
CA THR A 197 -24.30 3.38 21.91
C THR A 197 -24.72 4.52 20.97
N LEU A 198 -24.14 4.61 19.77
CA LEU A 198 -24.48 5.66 18.81
C LEU A 198 -25.90 5.46 18.25
N GLU A 199 -26.69 6.53 18.37
CA GLU A 199 -28.05 6.64 17.86
C GLU A 199 -28.06 7.40 16.52
N PHE A 200 -29.12 7.20 15.73
CA PHE A 200 -29.24 7.80 14.41
C PHE A 200 -29.32 9.33 14.49
N GLU A 201 -29.91 9.83 15.57
CA GLU A 201 -30.16 11.22 15.90
C GLU A 201 -28.87 11.97 16.32
N ALA A 202 -27.78 11.25 16.63
CA ALA A 202 -26.49 11.82 17.02
C ALA A 202 -25.68 12.38 15.82
N GLN A 203 -26.30 12.56 14.66
CA GLN A 203 -25.66 13.15 13.49
C GLN A 203 -25.50 14.67 13.62
N PRO A 204 -24.45 15.28 13.04
CA PRO A 204 -23.37 14.63 12.30
C PRO A 204 -22.36 13.91 13.23
N PHE A 205 -21.86 12.76 12.79
CA PHE A 205 -20.83 12.01 13.53
C PHE A 205 -19.47 12.72 13.48
N SER A 206 -18.58 12.39 14.42
CA SER A 206 -17.21 12.89 14.39
C SER A 206 -16.49 12.44 13.10
N ALA A 207 -15.46 13.19 12.71
CA ALA A 207 -14.64 12.85 11.55
C ALA A 207 -14.05 11.43 11.66
N GLU A 208 -13.63 11.05 12.86
CA GLU A 208 -13.05 9.73 13.16
C GLU A 208 -14.06 8.60 12.95
N ILE A 209 -15.32 8.79 13.39
CA ILE A 209 -16.38 7.78 13.19
C ILE A 209 -16.74 7.66 11.70
N ASN A 210 -16.85 8.79 10.99
CA ASN A 210 -17.13 8.78 9.55
C ASN A 210 -16.02 8.08 8.76
N GLU A 211 -14.76 8.31 9.13
CA GLU A 211 -13.60 7.65 8.53
C GLU A 211 -13.61 6.13 8.80
N LEU A 212 -13.87 5.73 10.04
CA LEU A 212 -13.99 4.34 10.43
C LEU A 212 -15.09 3.61 9.63
N TYR A 213 -16.27 4.24 9.49
CA TYR A 213 -17.36 3.72 8.69
C TYR A 213 -17.00 3.59 7.21
N ARG A 214 -16.32 4.59 6.66
CA ARG A 214 -15.85 4.59 5.28
C ARG A 214 -14.85 3.45 5.01
N GLU A 215 -13.97 3.15 5.96
CA GLU A 215 -12.93 2.13 5.79
C GLU A 215 -13.44 0.71 5.99
N ILE A 216 -14.26 0.48 7.01
CA ILE A 216 -14.71 -0.86 7.38
C ILE A 216 -15.93 -1.30 6.58
N SER A 217 -16.85 -0.38 6.29
CA SER A 217 -18.16 -0.68 5.71
C SER A 217 -18.50 0.31 4.60
N LEU A 218 -17.57 0.50 3.66
CA LEU A 218 -17.67 1.48 2.57
C LEU A 218 -19.01 1.41 1.84
N LYS A 219 -19.46 0.20 1.50
CA LYS A 219 -20.72 -0.01 0.77
C LYS A 219 -21.92 0.51 1.55
N GLU A 220 -22.03 0.13 2.82
CA GLU A 220 -23.11 0.57 3.70
C GLU A 220 -22.98 2.05 4.03
N PHE A 221 -21.77 2.58 4.15
CA PHE A 221 -21.50 4.01 4.35
C PHE A 221 -22.02 4.83 3.17
N LEU A 222 -21.72 4.43 1.93
CA LEU A 222 -22.25 5.08 0.73
C LEU A 222 -23.78 4.95 0.63
N ALA A 223 -24.33 3.80 1.00
CA ALA A 223 -25.77 3.59 1.04
C ALA A 223 -26.45 4.53 2.06
N PHE A 224 -25.85 4.68 3.24
CA PHE A 224 -26.30 5.59 4.29
C PHE A 224 -26.17 7.05 3.86
N GLN A 225 -25.05 7.47 3.27
CA GLN A 225 -24.87 8.83 2.74
C GLN A 225 -25.93 9.20 1.70
N LYS A 226 -26.34 8.23 0.87
CA LYS A 226 -27.35 8.42 -0.17
C LYS A 226 -28.78 8.43 0.37
N LYS A 227 -29.10 7.55 1.33
CA LYS A 227 -30.48 7.31 1.79
C LYS A 227 -30.83 8.07 3.08
N GLN A 228 -29.85 8.26 3.96
CA GLN A 228 -29.98 8.87 5.29
C GLN A 228 -31.17 8.33 6.10
N THR A 229 -31.39 7.00 6.05
CA THR A 229 -32.46 6.36 6.83
C THR A 229 -31.90 5.63 8.04
N LYS A 230 -32.72 5.51 9.09
CA LYS A 230 -32.40 4.73 10.29
C LYS A 230 -31.98 3.29 9.96
N THR A 231 -32.64 2.66 9.00
CA THR A 231 -32.29 1.31 8.53
C THR A 231 -30.87 1.26 7.96
N SER A 232 -30.54 2.17 7.03
CA SER A 232 -29.18 2.21 6.43
C SER A 232 -28.09 2.53 7.46
N PHE A 233 -28.41 3.31 8.49
CA PHE A 233 -27.50 3.55 9.61
C PHE A 233 -27.29 2.31 10.48
N LEU A 234 -28.36 1.56 10.79
CA LEU A 234 -28.26 0.33 11.57
C LEU A 234 -27.41 -0.72 10.84
N GLU A 235 -27.62 -0.91 9.54
CA GLU A 235 -26.81 -1.81 8.70
C GLU A 235 -25.32 -1.42 8.72
N LEU A 236 -25.03 -0.12 8.54
CA LEU A 236 -23.67 0.42 8.62
C LEU A 236 -23.03 0.15 10.00
N LYS A 237 -23.77 0.45 11.08
CA LYS A 237 -23.32 0.26 12.45
C LYS A 237 -23.04 -1.22 12.73
N GLU A 238 -23.98 -2.11 12.41
CA GLU A 238 -23.87 -3.54 12.67
C GLU A 238 -22.68 -4.18 11.94
N ASN A 239 -22.49 -3.86 10.65
CA ASN A 239 -21.34 -4.37 9.90
C ASN A 239 -20.01 -3.89 10.48
N THR A 240 -19.94 -2.61 10.86
CA THR A 240 -18.73 -2.03 11.44
C THR A 240 -18.38 -2.66 12.79
N VAL A 241 -19.37 -2.77 13.68
CA VAL A 241 -19.20 -3.42 14.99
C VAL A 241 -18.83 -4.89 14.84
N SER A 242 -19.46 -5.61 13.92
CA SER A 242 -19.17 -7.03 13.63
C SER A 242 -17.72 -7.23 13.19
N PHE A 243 -17.22 -6.37 12.28
CA PHE A 243 -15.82 -6.41 11.85
C PHE A 243 -14.86 -6.19 13.03
N LEU A 244 -15.05 -5.12 13.80
CA LEU A 244 -14.17 -4.80 14.94
C LEU A 244 -14.18 -5.91 16.01
N THR A 245 -15.35 -6.52 16.24
CA THR A 245 -15.49 -7.64 17.18
C THR A 245 -14.69 -8.86 16.69
N LYS A 246 -14.74 -9.16 15.39
CA LYS A 246 -13.90 -10.22 14.80
C LYS A 246 -12.41 -9.88 14.91
N SER A 247 -12.02 -8.63 14.66
CA SER A 247 -10.63 -8.18 14.84
C SER A 247 -10.14 -8.38 16.28
N LEU A 248 -11.00 -8.15 17.28
CA LEU A 248 -10.68 -8.39 18.69
C LEU A 248 -10.36 -9.86 18.99
N LEU A 249 -11.06 -10.80 18.34
CA LEU A 249 -10.82 -12.24 18.51
C LEU A 249 -9.44 -12.67 18.03
N TYR A 250 -8.85 -11.98 17.04
CA TYR A 250 -7.49 -12.25 16.59
C TYR A 250 -6.40 -11.73 17.54
N LEU A 251 -6.77 -10.99 18.58
CA LEU A 251 -5.86 -10.45 19.60
C LEU A 251 -5.90 -11.24 20.92
N GLN A 252 -6.64 -12.36 20.96
CA GLN A 252 -6.70 -13.29 22.09
C GLN A 252 -5.62 -14.37 21.95
#